data_AF-A0A932Z364-F1
#
_entry.id   AF-A0A932Z364-F1
#
_cell.length_a   1.000
_cell.length_b   1.000
_cell.length_c   1.000
_cell.angle_alpha   90.00
_cell.angle_beta   90.00
_cell.angle_gamma   90.00
#
_symmetry.space_group_name_H-M   'P 1'
#
loop_
_entity.id
_entity.type
_entity.pdbx_description
1 polymer ?
#
loop_
_entity_poly.entity_id
_entity_poly.type
_entity_poly.pdbx_seq_one_letter_code
_entity_poly.pdbx_strand_id
1 'polypeptide(L)'
;MGRSPQTVSYQATLLALYLLGLSLRGVAQVLAVLEVPPVSFVTVWRDLQRWGQRLRRPRLQAQVVGVDTTFVRVRSVSHGILVAVALGGKTLLVQAVGAPQDYQQAFSTLRRLGPRW
;
A
#
# COMPACT_ATOMS: atom_id res chain seq x y z
N MET A 1 9.66 24.98 18.46
CA MET A 1 8.47 24.14 18.73
C MET A 1 8.80 22.69 18.35
N GLY A 2 9.11 21.85 19.34
CA GLY A 2 9.44 20.44 19.12
C GLY A 2 8.21 19.65 18.71
N ARG A 3 8.32 18.84 17.65
CA ARG A 3 7.25 17.90 17.27
C ARG A 3 7.19 16.81 18.34
N SER A 4 6.08 16.73 19.07
CA SER A 4 5.80 15.57 19.91
C SER A 4 5.74 14.33 19.02
N PRO A 5 6.42 13.23 19.39
CA PRO A 5 6.37 11.99 18.62
C PRO A 5 4.91 11.51 18.58
N GLN A 6 4.37 11.34 17.38
CA GLN A 6 3.06 10.70 17.21
C GLN A 6 3.16 9.26 17.69
N THR A 7 2.26 8.85 18.59
CA THR A 7 2.18 7.48 19.08
C THR A 7 1.82 6.52 17.94
N VAL A 8 2.32 5.29 18.01
CA VAL A 8 2.09 4.25 16.99
C VAL A 8 0.58 4.00 16.77
N SER A 9 -0.21 4.02 17.85
CA SER A 9 -1.67 3.88 17.79
C SER A 9 -2.32 4.98 16.96
N TYR A 10 -1.80 6.21 17.05
CA TYR A 10 -2.32 7.35 16.30
C TYR A 10 -2.15 7.18 14.79
N GLN A 11 -0.96 6.76 14.36
CA GLN A 11 -0.66 6.48 12.95
C GLN A 11 -1.51 5.35 12.40
N ALA A 12 -1.77 4.32 13.20
CA ALA A 12 -2.62 3.20 12.81
C ALA A 12 -4.07 3.65 12.57
N THR A 13 -4.62 4.53 13.41
CA THR A 13 -5.98 5.08 13.24
C THR A 13 -6.09 5.91 11.96
N LEU A 14 -5.12 6.79 11.69
CA LEU A 14 -5.10 7.59 10.46
C LEU A 14 -5.08 6.71 9.21
N LEU A 15 -4.24 5.67 9.24
CA LEU A 15 -4.13 4.71 8.15
C LEU A 15 -5.44 3.92 7.97
N ALA A 16 -6.04 3.46 9.06
CA ALA A 16 -7.30 2.72 9.03
C ALA A 16 -8.43 3.56 8.40
N LEU A 17 -8.60 4.80 8.83
CA LEU A 17 -9.60 5.71 8.26
C LEU A 17 -9.39 5.90 6.75
N TYR A 18 -8.14 6.08 6.31
CA TYR A 18 -7.83 6.20 4.89
C TYR A 18 -8.12 4.92 4.11
N LEU A 19 -7.76 3.74 4.65
CA LEU A 19 -8.00 2.45 4.03
C LEU A 19 -9.49 2.09 3.93
N LEU A 20 -10.33 2.64 4.81
CA LEU A 20 -11.79 2.54 4.74
C LEU A 20 -12.40 3.42 3.63
N GLY A 21 -11.57 4.11 2.85
CA GLY A 21 -12.01 4.90 1.70
C GLY A 21 -12.24 6.38 2.01
N LEU A 22 -11.90 6.85 3.20
CA LEU A 22 -11.97 8.29 3.47
C LEU A 22 -10.87 9.01 2.70
N SER A 23 -11.26 10.10 2.04
CA SER A 23 -10.29 11.06 1.53
C SER A 23 -9.48 11.64 2.68
N LEU A 24 -8.29 12.17 2.40
CA LEU A 24 -7.46 12.83 3.42
C LEU A 24 -8.17 14.02 4.09
N ARG A 25 -9.11 14.67 3.37
CA ARG A 25 -10.00 15.69 3.94
C ARG A 25 -11.04 15.08 4.89
N GLY A 26 -11.63 13.95 4.50
CA GLY A 26 -12.57 13.20 5.34
C GLY A 26 -11.91 12.70 6.63
N VAL A 27 -10.67 12.20 6.55
CA VAL A 27 -9.88 11.84 7.75
C VAL A 27 -9.74 13.05 8.68
N ALA A 28 -9.34 14.22 8.16
CA ALA A 28 -9.21 15.43 8.98
C ALA A 28 -10.55 15.87 9.63
N GLN A 29 -11.66 15.75 8.91
CA GLN A 29 -13.00 16.05 9.43
C GLN A 29 -13.39 15.12 10.58
N VAL A 30 -13.17 13.81 10.44
CA VAL A 30 -13.46 12.83 11.50
C VAL A 30 -12.63 13.10 12.74
N LEU A 31 -11.34 13.41 12.59
CA LEU A 31 -10.48 13.73 13.73
C LEU A 31 -10.92 15.00 14.45
N ALA A 32 -11.38 16.01 13.72
CA ALA A 32 -11.90 17.24 14.30
C ALA A 32 -13.15 16.99 15.17
N VAL A 33 -14.05 16.09 14.75
CA VAL A 33 -15.22 15.66 15.53
C VAL A 33 -14.79 14.93 16.81
N LEU A 34 -13.70 14.19 16.78
CA LEU A 34 -13.16 13.46 17.93
C LEU A 34 -12.25 14.31 18.83
N GLU A 35 -12.23 15.64 18.63
CA GLU A 35 -11.40 16.60 19.36
C GLU A 35 -9.89 16.27 19.30
N VAL A 36 -9.48 15.55 18.26
CA VAL A 36 -8.09 15.19 18.03
C VAL A 36 -7.39 16.35 17.30
N PRO A 37 -6.15 16.71 17.70
CA PRO A 37 -5.40 17.76 17.04
C PRO A 37 -5.29 17.55 15.51
N PRO A 38 -5.47 18.61 14.70
CA PRO A 38 -5.45 18.50 13.26
C PRO A 38 -4.10 17.99 12.75
N VAL A 39 -4.15 16.97 11.90
CA VAL A 39 -2.96 16.43 11.25
C VAL A 39 -2.79 17.07 9.89
N SER A 40 -1.57 17.54 9.60
CA SER A 40 -1.27 18.04 8.27
C SER A 40 -1.35 16.92 7.24
N PHE A 41 -1.93 17.23 6.07
CA PHE A 41 -1.96 16.35 4.90
C PHE A 41 -0.60 15.68 4.63
N VAL A 42 0.47 16.46 4.72
CA VAL A 42 1.85 16.01 4.48
C VAL A 42 2.25 14.88 5.42
N THR A 43 1.79 14.90 6.67
CA THR A 43 2.10 13.87 7.65
C THR A 43 1.42 12.55 7.30
N VAL A 44 0.11 12.59 7.04
CA VAL A 44 -0.65 11.39 6.65
C VAL A 44 -0.11 10.80 5.35
N TRP A 45 0.18 11.65 4.36
CA TRP A 45 0.74 11.22 3.09
C TRP A 45 2.12 10.56 3.25
N ARG A 46 3.01 11.14 4.06
CA ARG A 46 4.33 10.57 4.35
C ARG A 46 4.22 9.20 5.02
N ASP A 47 3.29 9.05 5.96
CA ASP A 47 3.11 7.79 6.67
C ASP A 47 2.51 6.72 5.75
N LEU A 48 1.55 7.08 4.89
CA LEU A 48 1.06 6.21 3.80
C LEU A 48 2.20 5.73 2.89
N GLN A 49 3.10 6.63 2.48
CA GLN A 49 4.26 6.25 1.67
C GLN A 49 5.19 5.27 2.39
N ARG A 50 5.45 5.48 3.68
CA ARG A 50 6.26 4.54 4.49
C ARG A 50 5.62 3.15 4.55
N TRP A 51 4.31 3.09 4.73
CA TRP A 51 3.57 1.81 4.71
C TRP A 51 3.57 1.17 3.32
N GLY A 52 3.35 1.95 2.26
CA GLY A 52 3.44 1.49 0.88
C GLY A 52 4.82 0.91 0.54
N GLN A 53 5.91 1.52 1.01
CA GLN A 53 7.26 0.99 0.84
C GLN A 53 7.46 -0.36 1.53
N ARG A 54 6.82 -0.60 2.67
CA ARG A 54 6.85 -1.91 3.36
C ARG A 54 6.10 -2.97 2.56
N LEU A 55 4.97 -2.61 1.94
CA LEU A 55 4.18 -3.51 1.10
C LEU A 55 4.89 -3.90 -0.21
N ARG A 56 5.72 -3.00 -0.77
CA ARG A 56 6.46 -3.23 -2.01
C ARG A 56 7.63 -4.20 -1.86
N ARG A 57 8.00 -4.60 -0.64
CA ARG A 57 9.12 -5.52 -0.42
C ARG A 57 8.66 -6.95 -0.70
N PRO A 58 9.18 -7.61 -1.75
CA PRO A 58 8.77 -8.97 -2.05
C PRO A 58 9.16 -9.90 -0.91
N ARG A 59 8.23 -10.76 -0.49
CA ARG A 59 8.49 -11.79 0.52
C ARG A 59 9.02 -13.04 -0.16
N LEU A 60 10.34 -13.21 -0.11
CA LEU A 60 11.09 -14.19 -0.92
C LEU A 60 10.93 -15.68 -0.52
N GLN A 61 10.24 -15.98 0.59
CA GLN A 61 10.21 -17.32 1.19
C GLN A 61 8.83 -18.00 1.13
N ALA A 62 8.01 -17.68 0.13
CA ALA A 62 6.65 -18.20 0.07
C ALA A 62 6.20 -18.51 -1.34
N GLN A 63 5.52 -19.65 -1.47
CA GLN A 63 4.96 -20.13 -2.71
C GLN A 63 3.80 -19.23 -3.15
N VAL A 64 3.84 -18.77 -4.40
CA VAL A 64 2.75 -18.02 -5.04
C VAL A 64 1.61 -18.98 -5.37
N VAL A 65 0.39 -18.64 -4.95
CA VAL A 65 -0.83 -19.44 -5.20
C VAL A 65 -1.86 -18.69 -6.02
N GLY A 66 -1.82 -17.35 -6.01
CA GLY A 66 -2.68 -16.54 -6.84
C GLY A 66 -1.94 -15.30 -7.34
N VAL A 67 -2.27 -14.90 -8.56
CA VAL A 67 -1.87 -13.63 -9.15
C VAL A 67 -3.13 -12.97 -9.70
N ASP A 68 -3.34 -11.73 -9.31
CA ASP A 68 -4.43 -10.91 -9.82
C ASP A 68 -3.90 -9.54 -10.25
N THR A 69 -4.62 -8.88 -11.15
CA THR A 69 -4.27 -7.56 -11.65
C THR A 69 -5.48 -6.64 -11.61
N THR A 70 -5.29 -5.44 -11.04
CA THR A 70 -6.29 -4.38 -11.05
C THR A 70 -5.73 -3.12 -11.71
N PHE A 71 -6.57 -2.17 -12.08
CA PHE A 71 -6.15 -0.92 -12.70
C PHE A 71 -6.61 0.27 -11.87
N VAL A 72 -5.69 1.20 -11.61
CA VAL A 72 -5.95 2.45 -10.91
C VAL A 72 -5.62 3.63 -11.81
N ARG A 73 -6.47 4.65 -11.82
CA ARG A 73 -6.20 5.89 -12.56
C ARG A 73 -5.44 6.86 -11.68
N VAL A 74 -4.26 7.29 -12.15
CA VAL A 74 -3.45 8.35 -11.53
C VAL A 74 -3.26 9.44 -12.55
N ARG A 75 -3.75 10.65 -12.26
CA ARG A 75 -3.68 11.81 -13.17
C ARG A 75 -4.18 11.48 -14.58
N SER A 76 -5.36 10.85 -14.66
CA SER A 76 -5.99 10.40 -15.92
C SER A 76 -5.27 9.29 -16.68
N VAL A 77 -4.14 8.79 -16.18
CA VAL A 77 -3.41 7.67 -16.76
C VAL A 77 -3.75 6.40 -16.00
N SER A 78 -4.14 5.35 -16.74
CA SER A 78 -4.40 4.02 -16.15
C SER A 78 -3.08 3.33 -15.82
N HIS A 79 -2.95 2.85 -14.59
CA HIS A 79 -1.80 2.10 -14.11
C HIS A 79 -2.29 0.72 -13.67
N GLY A 80 -1.71 -0.34 -14.24
CA GLY A 80 -1.94 -1.69 -13.73
C GLY A 80 -1.24 -1.88 -12.39
N ILE A 81 -1.84 -2.67 -11.52
CA ILE A 81 -1.31 -3.09 -10.23
C ILE A 81 -1.44 -4.60 -10.20
N LEU A 82 -0.30 -5.29 -10.19
CA LEU A 82 -0.24 -6.73 -10.03
C LEU A 82 -0.07 -7.06 -8.55
N VAL A 83 -0.90 -7.98 -8.07
CA VAL A 83 -0.85 -8.50 -6.71
C VAL A 83 -0.63 -10.01 -6.76
N ALA A 84 0.39 -10.49 -6.05
CA ALA A 84 0.60 -11.92 -5.87
C ALA A 84 0.42 -12.30 -4.40
N VAL A 85 -0.21 -13.45 -4.17
CA VAL A 85 -0.56 -13.95 -2.83
C VAL A 85 -0.07 -15.38 -2.63
N ALA A 86 0.27 -15.71 -1.39
CA ALA A 86 0.61 -17.05 -0.94
C ALA A 86 -0.58 -17.81 -0.36
N LEU A 87 -0.35 -19.09 -0.05
CA LEU A 87 -1.22 -19.87 0.84
C LEU A 87 -1.50 -19.09 2.14
N GLY A 88 -2.77 -19.10 2.57
CA GLY A 88 -3.23 -18.34 3.73
C GLY A 88 -3.45 -16.85 3.47
N GLY A 89 -3.51 -16.42 2.20
CA GLY A 89 -3.91 -15.05 1.81
C GLY A 89 -2.84 -13.97 2.06
N LYS A 90 -1.59 -14.37 2.34
CA LYS A 90 -0.50 -13.42 2.59
C LYS A 90 -0.06 -12.77 1.28
N THR A 91 -0.09 -11.45 1.20
CA THR A 91 0.49 -10.70 0.07
C THR A 91 2.00 -10.91 -0.01
N LEU A 92 2.47 -11.26 -1.20
CA LEU A 92 3.87 -11.53 -1.53
C LEU A 92 4.51 -10.41 -2.35
N LEU A 93 3.76 -9.88 -3.30
CA LEU A 93 4.20 -8.83 -4.20
C LEU A 93 3.04 -7.89 -4.51
N VAL A 94 3.31 -6.59 -4.47
CA VAL A 94 2.46 -5.56 -5.05
C VAL A 94 3.34 -4.70 -5.94
N GLN A 95 3.09 -4.75 -7.25
CA GLN A 95 3.91 -4.04 -8.23
C GLN A 95 3.03 -3.24 -9.20
N ALA A 96 3.41 -1.98 -9.43
CA ALA A 96 2.81 -1.21 -10.51
C ALA A 96 3.36 -1.71 -11.84
N VAL A 97 2.45 -1.97 -12.79
CA VAL A 97 2.72 -2.45 -14.13
C VAL A 97 2.04 -1.51 -15.12
N GLY A 98 2.82 -0.64 -15.75
CA GLY A 98 2.34 0.39 -16.68
C GLY A 98 2.61 0.03 -18.15
N ALA A 99 3.61 -0.80 -18.41
CA ALA A 99 4.01 -1.28 -19.73
C ALA A 99 4.11 -2.81 -19.78
N PRO A 100 4.04 -3.43 -20.97
CA PRO A 100 4.23 -4.88 -21.13
C PRO A 100 5.53 -5.42 -20.49
N GLN A 101 6.60 -4.61 -20.50
CA GLN A 101 7.89 -4.94 -19.90
C GLN A 101 7.81 -5.09 -18.38
N ASP A 102 6.95 -4.30 -17.72
CA ASP A 102 6.76 -4.36 -16.28
C ASP A 102 6.10 -5.66 -15.86
N TYR A 103 5.20 -6.19 -16.68
CA TYR A 103 4.62 -7.53 -16.47
C TYR A 103 5.70 -8.61 -16.53
N GLN A 104 6.60 -8.55 -17.52
CA GLN A 104 7.69 -9.51 -17.63
C GLN A 104 8.60 -9.46 -16.39
N GLN A 105 8.93 -8.26 -15.91
CA GLN A 105 9.71 -8.11 -14.68
C GLN A 105 8.98 -8.66 -13.46
N ALA A 106 7.69 -8.38 -13.31
CA ALA A 106 6.86 -8.88 -12.23
C ALA A 106 6.81 -10.42 -12.23
N PHE A 107 6.51 -11.03 -13.38
CA PHE A 107 6.50 -12.49 -13.53
C PHE A 107 7.88 -13.11 -13.31
N SER A 108 8.96 -12.46 -13.74
CA SER A 108 10.32 -12.93 -13.45
C SER A 108 10.61 -12.94 -11.94
N THR A 109 10.09 -11.96 -11.20
CA THR A 109 10.19 -11.89 -9.75
C THR A 109 9.37 -13.01 -9.12
N LEU A 110 8.12 -13.21 -9.55
CA LEU A 110 7.26 -14.30 -9.07
C LEU A 110 7.85 -15.70 -9.35
N ARG A 111 8.51 -15.90 -10.49
CA ARG A 111 9.22 -17.16 -10.79
C ARG A 111 10.37 -17.44 -9.83
N ARG A 112 11.01 -16.40 -9.28
CA ARG A 112 12.02 -16.56 -8.22
C ARG A 112 11.38 -16.85 -6.84
N LEU A 113 10.07 -16.61 -6.68
CA LEU A 113 9.30 -16.85 -5.45
C LEU A 113 8.62 -18.23 -5.40
N GLY A 114 8.21 -18.78 -6.55
CA GLY A 114 7.58 -20.10 -6.68
C GLY A 114 8.59 -21.24 -6.92
N PRO A 115 8.17 -22.52 -6.79
CA PRO A 115 9.10 -23.64 -6.84
C PRO A 115 9.74 -23.75 -8.22
N ARG A 116 10.93 -24.36 -8.28
CA ARG A 116 11.48 -24.89 -9.52
C ARG A 116 10.41 -25.81 -10.12
N TRP A 117 9.79 -25.38 -11.21
CA TRP A 117 9.04 -26.25 -12.10
C TRP A 117 10.03 -27.05 -12.94
#